data_AF-A0A3M2L3R2-F1
#
_entry.id   AF-A0A3M2L3R2-F1
#
_cell.length_a   1.000
_cell.length_b   1.000
_cell.length_c   1.000
_cell.angle_alpha   90.00
_cell.angle_beta   90.00
_cell.angle_gamma   90.00
#
_symmetry.space_group_name_H-M   'P 1'
#
loop_
_entity.id
_entity.type
_entity.pdbx_description
1 polymer ?
#
loop_
_entity_poly.entity_id
_entity_poly.type
_entity_poly.pdbx_seq_one_letter_code
_entity_poly.pdbx_strand_id
1 'polypeptide(L)' 'MTGGGTPGALLLLADGRFPAGAHAHSGGAEAAVRAGRITGSASLEAFCRGRLHTAGLVAAALAATAAA' A
#
# COMPACT_ATOMS: atom_id res chain seq x y z
N MET A 1 5.30 -25.66 -9.34
CA MET A 1 4.37 -25.65 -8.18
C MET A 1 3.97 -24.20 -7.96
N THR A 2 2.87 -23.74 -8.56
CA THR A 2 2.32 -22.40 -8.29
C THR A 2 1.32 -22.54 -7.15
N GLY A 3 1.80 -22.42 -5.91
CA GLY A 3 0.95 -22.30 -4.74
C GLY A 3 0.27 -20.94 -4.75
N GLY A 4 -0.79 -20.76 -5.54
CA GLY A 4 -1.60 -19.55 -5.39
C GLY A 4 -2.25 -19.58 -4.02
N GLY A 5 -1.83 -18.71 -3.10
CA GLY A 5 -2.47 -18.57 -1.79
C GLY A 5 -3.99 -18.52 -1.94
N THR A 6 -4.71 -19.20 -1.03
CA THR A 6 -6.16 -19.24 -1.11
C THR A 6 -6.71 -17.80 -1.10
N PRO A 7 -7.79 -17.49 -1.85
CA PRO A 7 -8.32 -16.13 -1.93
C PRO A 7 -8.54 -15.47 -0.56
N GLY A 8 -8.91 -16.27 0.45
CA GLY A 8 -9.02 -15.82 1.84
C GLY A 8 -7.70 -15.37 2.46
N ALA A 9 -6.58 -16.05 2.20
CA ALA A 9 -5.26 -15.65 2.69
C ALA A 9 -4.80 -14.32 2.07
N LEU A 10 -5.06 -14.11 0.77
CA LEU A 10 -4.77 -12.85 0.09
C LEU A 10 -5.59 -11.68 0.65
N LEU A 11 -6.88 -11.91 0.93
CA LEU A 11 -7.74 -10.90 1.57
C LEU A 11 -7.28 -10.58 2.99
N LEU A 12 -6.80 -11.58 3.75
CA LEU A 12 -6.28 -11.37 5.09
C LEU A 12 -5.01 -10.50 5.07
N LEU A 13 -4.12 -10.72 4.09
CA LEU A 13 -2.88 -9.94 3.91
C LEU A 13 -3.17 -8.48 3.52
N ALA A 14 -4.26 -8.24 2.78
CA ALA A 14 -4.69 -6.92 2.35
C ALA A 14 -5.58 -6.20 3.38
N ASP A 15 -6.00 -6.87 4.45
CA ASP A 15 -6.89 -6.29 5.47
C ASP A 15 -6.13 -5.24 6.29
N GLY A 16 -6.65 -4.01 6.34
CA GLY A 16 -6.04 -2.93 7.11
C GLY A 16 -6.02 -3.15 8.64
N ARG A 17 -6.80 -4.11 9.15
CA ARG A 17 -6.80 -4.54 10.55
C ARG A 17 -5.74 -5.62 10.82
N PHE A 18 -5.06 -6.12 9.79
CA PHE A 18 -3.96 -7.05 9.96
C PHE A 18 -2.90 -6.42 10.88
N PRO A 19 -2.52 -7.08 12.00
CA PRO A 19 -1.73 -6.47 13.07
C PRO A 19 -0.23 -6.36 12.74
N ALA A 20 0.10 -5.89 11.52
CA ALA A 20 1.47 -5.64 11.07
C ALA A 20 1.94 -4.21 11.34
N GLY A 21 1.09 -3.35 11.92
CA GLY A 21 1.46 -1.97 12.28
C GLY A 21 1.58 -1.00 11.09
N ALA A 22 1.18 -1.39 9.88
CA ALA A 22 1.33 -0.58 8.67
C ALA A 22 0.60 0.78 8.74
N HIS A 23 -0.51 0.87 9.49
CA HIS A 23 -1.25 2.11 9.72
C HIS A 23 -0.46 3.17 10.50
N ALA A 24 0.62 2.78 11.20
CA ALA A 24 1.43 3.70 11.99
C ALA A 24 2.32 4.59 11.10
N HIS A 25 2.39 4.33 9.80
CA HIS A 25 3.20 5.10 8.87
C HIS A 25 2.31 5.74 7.80
N SER A 26 2.29 7.08 7.77
CA SER A 26 1.49 7.85 6.81
C SER A 26 1.93 7.72 5.34
N GLY A 27 2.98 6.94 5.07
CA GLY A 27 3.50 6.72 3.72
C GLY A 27 4.06 7.98 3.05
N GLY A 28 4.39 9.01 3.83
CA GLY A 28 4.86 10.31 3.34
C GLY A 28 3.74 11.30 3.00
N ALA A 29 2.46 10.93 3.19
CA ALA A 29 1.33 11.79 2.93
C ALA A 29 1.33 13.04 3.83
N GLU A 30 1.62 12.88 5.12
CA GLU A 30 1.70 14.01 6.06
C GLU A 30 2.76 15.05 5.64
N ALA A 31 3.93 14.59 5.22
CA ALA A 31 4.98 15.47 4.71
C ALA A 31 4.59 16.14 3.37
N ALA A 32 3.88 15.42 2.50
CA ALA A 32 3.39 15.98 1.24
C ALA A 32 2.28 17.03 1.42
N VAL A 33 1.41 16.86 2.43
CA VAL A 33 0.45 17.89 2.87
C VAL A 33 1.18 19.11 3.40
N ARG A 34 2.13 18.93 4.34
CA ARG A 34 2.93 20.03 4.90
C ARG A 34 3.70 20.82 3.83
N ALA A 35 4.12 20.14 2.75
CA ALA A 35 4.81 20.75 1.62
C ALA A 35 3.86 21.39 0.57
N GLY A 36 2.54 21.41 0.80
CA GLY A 36 1.57 21.98 -0.14
C GLY A 36 1.37 21.17 -1.43
N ARG A 37 1.87 19.92 -1.49
CA ARG A 37 1.74 19.03 -2.66
C ARG A 37 0.43 18.25 -2.68
N ILE A 38 -0.15 18.00 -1.49
CA ILE A 38 -1.50 17.45 -1.33
C ILE A 38 -2.36 18.54 -0.70
N THR A 39 -3.37 18.98 -1.44
CA THR A 39 -4.26 20.10 -1.11
C THR A 39 -5.73 19.74 -1.20
N GLY A 40 -6.05 18.52 -1.67
CA GLY A 40 -7.42 18.03 -1.82
C GLY A 40 -7.45 16.63 -2.40
N SER A 41 -8.65 16.15 -2.74
CA SER A 41 -8.88 14.79 -3.24
C SER A 41 -8.11 14.51 -4.55
N ALA A 42 -8.12 15.43 -5.51
CA ALA A 42 -7.44 15.25 -6.78
C ALA A 42 -5.91 15.13 -6.64
N SER A 43 -5.30 15.95 -5.77
CA SER A 43 -3.85 15.88 -5.51
C SER A 43 -3.48 14.67 -4.64
N LEU A 44 -4.37 14.25 -3.74
CA LEU A 44 -4.22 12.98 -3.01
C LEU A 44 -4.27 11.78 -3.95
N GLU A 45 -5.20 11.74 -4.91
CA GLU A 45 -5.29 10.68 -5.91
C GLU A 45 -4.00 10.60 -6.74
N ALA A 46 -3.50 11.75 -7.22
CA ALA A 46 -2.24 11.81 -7.94
C ALA A 46 -1.06 11.30 -7.09
N PHE A 47 -1.01 11.67 -5.81
CA PHE A 47 -0.01 11.16 -4.87
C PHE A 47 -0.11 9.63 -4.69
N CYS A 48 -1.31 9.10 -4.48
CA CYS A 48 -1.56 7.66 -4.34
C CYS A 48 -1.15 6.90 -5.60
N ARG A 49 -1.49 7.41 -6.79
CA ARG A 49 -1.07 6.81 -8.06
C ARG A 49 0.45 6.80 -8.20
N GLY A 50 1.13 7.90 -7.88
CA GLY A 50 2.59 7.95 -7.86
C GLY A 50 3.22 6.95 -6.90
N ARG A 51 2.61 6.75 -5.72
CA ARG A 51 3.04 5.73 -4.75
C ARG A 51 2.88 4.31 -5.26
N LEU A 52 1.77 4.02 -5.96
CA LEU A 52 1.53 2.70 -6.55
C LEU A 52 2.64 2.32 -7.54
N HIS A 53 3.11 3.27 -8.34
CA HIS A 53 4.19 3.07 -9.30
C HIS A 53 5.60 2.99 -8.68
N THR A 54 5.75 3.23 -7.37
CA THR A 54 7.05 3.21 -6.70
C THR A 54 7.07 2.20 -5.56
N ALA A 55 6.80 2.62 -4.32
CA ALA A 55 6.78 1.74 -3.16
C ALA A 55 5.69 0.66 -3.25
N GLY A 56 4.59 0.95 -3.96
CA GLY A 56 3.50 0.00 -4.18
C GLY A 56 3.92 -1.24 -4.97
N LEU A 57 4.78 -1.09 -5.99
CA LEU A 57 5.29 -2.23 -6.77
C LEU A 57 6.13 -3.18 -5.90
N VAL A 58 6.99 -2.65 -5.05
CA VAL A 58 7.84 -3.45 -4.14
C VAL A 58 6.97 -4.18 -3.12
N ALA A 59 6.00 -3.49 -2.51
CA ALA A 59 5.08 -4.09 -1.57
C ALA A 59 4.24 -5.21 -2.23
N ALA A 60 3.77 -5.00 -3.46
CA ALA A 60 3.03 -6.00 -4.22
C ALA A 60 3.88 -7.24 -4.54
N ALA A 61 5.14 -7.06 -4.95
CA ALA A 61 6.06 -8.17 -5.21
C ALA A 61 6.34 -8.99 -3.94
N LEU A 62 6.56 -8.31 -2.81
CA LEU A 62 6.76 -8.98 -1.53
C LEU A 62 5.51 -9.75 -1.07
N ALA A 63 4.32 -9.14 -1.19
CA ALA A 63 3.05 -9.78 -0.88
C ALA A 63 2.79 -11.02 -1.75
N ALA A 64 3.06 -10.92 -3.06
CA ALA A 64 2.95 -12.05 -3.99
C ALA A 64 3.91 -13.19 -3.62
N THR A 65 5.13 -12.86 -3.19
CA THR A 65 6.13 -13.85 -2.73
C THR A 65 5.70 -14.52 -1.42
N ALA A 66 5.14 -13.75 -0.48
CA ALA A 66 4.69 -14.27 0.81
C ALA A 66 3.45 -15.17 0.69
N ALA A 67 2.66 -15.03 -0.38
CA ALA A 67 1.45 -15.81 -0.63
C ALA A 67 1.65 -17.00 -1.58
N ALA A 68 2.87 -17.22 -2.07
CA ALA A 68 3.27 -18.31 -2.96
C ALA A 68 3.60 -19.61 -2.20
#